data_AF-A0AA88MNY7-F1
#
_entry.id   AF-A0AA88MNY7-F1
#
_cell.length_a   1.000
_cell.length_b   1.000
_cell.length_c   1.000
_cell.angle_alpha   90.00
_cell.angle_beta   90.00
_cell.angle_gamma   90.00
#
_symmetry.space_group_name_H-M   'P 1'
#
loop_
_entity.id
_entity.type
_entity.pdbx_description
1 polymer ?
#
loop_
_entity_poly.entity_id
_entity_poly.type
_entity_poly.pdbx_seq_one_letter_code
_entity_poly.pdbx_strand_id
1 'polypeptide(L)' 'MSNTGMSMRGKIIFYEDRNFQGRSYECMSDCSDMTSYLSRCHSCRVESGCFMVYDRPNYVGNQYFMRRGESPTT' A
#
# COMPACT_ATOMS: atom_id res chain seq x y z
N MET A 1 -19.31 -20.06 -7.00
CA MET A 1 -19.52 -18.61 -6.77
C MET A 1 -19.31 -18.36 -5.29
N SER A 2 -18.07 -18.07 -4.88
CA SER A 2 -17.74 -17.91 -3.45
C SER A 2 -18.29 -16.57 -2.97
N ASN A 3 -19.31 -16.63 -2.13
CA ASN A 3 -19.89 -15.48 -1.46
C ASN A 3 -18.92 -14.96 -0.38
N THR A 4 -17.84 -14.28 -0.75
CA THR A 4 -16.93 -13.61 0.20
C THR A 4 -17.48 -12.23 0.54
N GLY A 5 -18.72 -12.19 1.02
CA GLY A 5 -19.51 -10.98 1.27
C GLY A 5 -19.03 -10.08 2.42
N MET A 6 -17.93 -10.40 3.09
CA MET A 6 -17.33 -9.54 4.13
C MET A 6 -15.80 -9.70 4.16
N SER A 7 -15.12 -9.56 3.01
CA SER A 7 -13.69 -9.28 3.10
C SER A 7 -13.54 -7.89 3.70
N MET A 8 -12.90 -7.78 4.87
CA MET A 8 -12.40 -6.51 5.41
C MET A 8 -11.51 -5.86 4.34
N ARG A 9 -12.10 -5.12 3.39
CA ARG A 9 -11.35 -4.54 2.27
C ARG A 9 -10.45 -3.47 2.85
N GLY A 10 -9.17 -3.83 2.99
CA GLY A 10 -8.13 -2.87 3.27
C GLY A 10 -8.06 -1.87 2.13
N LYS A 11 -7.68 -0.64 2.45
CA LYS A 11 -7.39 0.41 1.47
C LYS A 11 -6.09 1.07 1.87
N ILE A 12 -5.11 1.05 0.96
CA ILE A 12 -3.83 1.75 1.08
C ILE A 12 -3.64 2.65 -0.12
N ILE A 13 -3.06 3.83 0.12
CA ILE A 13 -2.74 4.80 -0.92
C ILE A 13 -1.23 5.03 -0.90
N PHE A 14 -0.58 4.83 -2.03
CA PHE A 14 0.83 5.10 -2.24
C PHE A 14 1.02 6.46 -2.92
N TYR A 15 2.08 7.17 -2.57
CA TYR A 15 2.37 8.52 -3.05
C TYR A 15 3.80 8.60 -3.58
N GLU A 16 3.98 9.28 -4.72
CA GLU A 16 5.32 9.47 -5.30
C GLU A 16 6.20 10.36 -4.42
N ASP A 17 5.64 11.33 -3.71
CA ASP A 17 6.38 12.25 -2.84
C ASP A 17 6.24 11.89 -1.35
N ARG A 18 7.04 12.55 -0.51
CA ARG A 18 6.94 12.45 0.95
C ARG A 18 5.69 13.16 1.47
N ASN A 19 5.32 12.91 2.73
CA ASN A 19 4.22 13.60 3.41
C ASN A 19 2.85 13.48 2.70
N PHE A 20 2.61 12.36 2.00
CA PHE A 20 1.35 12.07 1.30
C PHE A 20 1.00 13.07 0.18
N GLN A 21 2.01 13.49 -0.58
CA GLN A 21 1.91 14.48 -1.66
C GLN A 21 2.18 13.86 -3.03
N GLY A 22 1.94 14.65 -4.10
CA GLY A 22 2.23 14.25 -5.46
C GLY A 22 1.22 13.27 -6.05
N ARG A 23 1.62 12.55 -7.10
CA ARG A 23 0.78 11.54 -7.74
C ARG A 23 0.56 10.37 -6.78
N SER A 24 -0.66 9.86 -6.75
CA SER A 24 -1.04 8.75 -5.86
C SER A 24 -1.65 7.57 -6.62
N TYR A 25 -1.48 6.37 -6.05
CA TYR A 25 -2.14 5.15 -6.50
C TYR A 25 -2.85 4.47 -5.33
N GLU A 26 -4.13 4.15 -5.52
CA GLU A 26 -4.96 3.46 -4.53
C GLU A 26 -4.96 1.95 -4.81
N CYS A 27 -4.72 1.18 -3.76
CA CYS A 27 -4.72 -0.28 -3.82
C CYS A 27 -5.66 -0.86 -2.76
N MET A 28 -6.53 -1.78 -3.19
CA MET A 28 -7.53 -2.46 -2.35
C MET A 28 -7.44 -3.99 -2.40
N SER A 29 -6.41 -4.50 -3.08
CA SER A 29 -6.15 -5.92 -3.33
C SER A 29 -4.65 -6.18 -3.35
N ASP A 30 -4.24 -7.43 -3.43
CA ASP A 30 -2.82 -7.76 -3.59
C ASP A 30 -2.27 -7.19 -4.91
N CYS A 31 -1.06 -6.65 -4.87
CA CYS A 31 -0.36 -6.05 -6.00
C CYS A 31 1.11 -6.44 -5.94
N SER A 32 1.54 -7.31 -6.86
CA SER A 32 2.92 -7.80 -6.91
C SER A 32 3.89 -6.80 -7.53
N ASP A 33 3.41 -5.85 -8.33
CA ASP A 33 4.24 -4.84 -8.98
C ASP A 33 3.47 -3.53 -9.18
N MET A 34 4.01 -2.45 -8.63
CA MET A 34 3.42 -1.11 -8.71
C MET A 34 4.07 -0.21 -9.78
N THR A 35 5.12 -0.69 -10.47
CA THR A 35 5.91 0.13 -11.42
C THR A 35 5.08 0.66 -12.60
N SER A 36 4.00 -0.04 -12.96
CA SER A 36 3.05 0.41 -13.99
C SER A 36 2.16 1.57 -13.53
N TYR A 37 2.01 1.77 -12.21
CA TYR A 37 1.14 2.79 -11.62
C TYR A 37 1.93 3.98 -11.08
N LEU A 38 3.10 3.74 -10.48
CA LEU A 38 3.95 4.75 -9.87
C LEU A 38 5.41 4.54 -10.29
N SER A 39 6.10 5.63 -10.64
CA SER A 39 7.53 5.58 -10.99
C SER A 39 8.42 5.40 -9.76
N ARG A 40 7.90 5.81 -8.60
CA ARG A 40 8.55 5.76 -7.28
C ARG A 40 7.48 5.79 -6.18
N CYS A 41 7.84 5.43 -4.97
CA CYS A 41 6.99 5.61 -3.79
C CYS A 41 7.83 6.15 -2.62
N HIS A 42 7.43 7.29 -2.06
CA HIS A 42 8.13 7.92 -0.93
C HIS A 42 7.26 8.03 0.32
N SER A 43 5.94 7.84 0.22
CA SER A 43 5.07 7.71 1.37
C SER A 43 3.82 6.88 1.05
N CYS A 44 3.19 6.29 2.05
CA CYS A 44 1.94 5.54 1.89
C CYS A 44 1.02 5.72 3.10
N ARG A 45 -0.30 5.76 2.88
CA ARG A 45 -1.31 5.94 3.92
C ARG A 45 -2.31 4.78 3.90
N VAL A 46 -2.48 4.10 5.04
CA VAL A 46 -3.51 3.08 5.22
C VAL A 46 -4.80 3.73 5.72
N GLU A 47 -5.86 3.66 4.92
CA GLU A 47 -7.21 4.13 5.27
C GLU A 47 -7.98 3.08 6.09
N SER A 48 -7.82 1.81 5.73
CA SER A 48 -8.48 0.67 6.39
C SER A 48 -7.66 -0.60 6.23
N GLY A 49 -7.84 -1.55 7.14
CA GLY A 49 -7.16 -2.85 7.10
C GLY A 49 -5.70 -2.80 7.57
N CYS A 50 -4.98 -3.88 7.27
CA CYS A 50 -3.55 -4.03 7.53
C CYS A 50 -2.90 -4.52 6.25
N PHE A 51 -1.68 -4.07 5.97
CA PHE A 51 -0.94 -4.41 4.77
C PHE A 51 0.47 -4.85 5.12
N MET A 52 1.00 -5.79 4.35
CA MET A 52 2.44 -6.07 4.31
C MET A 52 2.98 -5.46 3.01
N VAL A 53 3.84 -4.45 3.14
CA VAL A 53 4.47 -3.76 2.01
C VAL A 53 5.90 -4.26 1.84
N TYR A 54 6.33 -4.40 0.58
CA TYR A 54 7.65 -4.86 0.21
C TYR A 54 8.39 -3.76 -0.56
N ASP A 55 9.70 -3.62 -0.33
CA ASP A 55 10.53 -2.66 -1.07
C ASP A 55 10.90 -3.12 -2.49
N ARG A 56 10.74 -4.42 -2.79
CA ARG A 56 10.93 -4.99 -4.13
C ARG A 56 9.66 -5.68 -4.65
N PRO A 57 9.46 -5.72 -5.98
CA PRO A 57 8.32 -6.43 -6.58
C PRO A 57 8.29 -7.91 -6.25
N ASN A 58 7.14 -8.55 -6.45
CA ASN A 58 6.89 -9.98 -6.27
C ASN A 58 7.07 -10.47 -4.82
N TYR A 59 6.76 -9.62 -3.84
CA TYR A 59 6.74 -9.96 -2.41
C TYR A 59 8.12 -10.39 -1.86
N VAL A 60 9.20 -9.77 -2.36
CA VAL A 60 10.57 -10.05 -1.91
C VAL A 60 11.21 -8.81 -1.28
N GLY A 61 12.28 -9.01 -0.50
CA GLY A 61 13.00 -7.91 0.14
C GLY A 61 12.50 -7.60 1.55
N ASN A 62 12.69 -6.35 1.96
CA ASN A 62 12.32 -5.90 3.29
C ASN A 62 10.80 -5.78 3.38
N GLN A 63 10.27 -6.23 4.52
CA GLN A 63 8.84 -6.26 4.79
C GLN A 63 8.47 -5.20 5.81
N TYR A 64 7.40 -4.47 5.53
CA TYR A 64 6.89 -3.41 6.40
C TYR A 64 5.42 -3.67 6.67
N PHE A 65 5.10 -3.96 7.92
CA PHE A 65 3.72 -4.06 8.35
C PHE A 65 3.15 -2.64 8.54
N MET A 66 2.03 -2.37 7.87
CA MET A 66 1.41 -1.04 7.82
C MET A 66 -0.06 -1.15 8.22
N ARG A 67 -0.50 -0.29 9.14
CA ARG A 67 -1.91 -0.14 9.54
C ARG A 67 -2.29 1.33 9.69
N ARG A 68 -3.59 1.62 9.73
CA ARG A 68 -4.10 2.98 9.95
C ARG A 68 -3.48 3.58 11.22
N GLY A 69 -2.84 4.74 11.08
CA GLY A 69 -2.18 5.45 12.17
C GLY A 69 -0.66 5.30 12.22
N GLU A 70 -0.07 4.38 11.45
CA GLU A 70 1.40 4.31 11.28
C GLU A 70 1.81 5.15 10.07
N SER A 71 2.18 6.40 10.36
CA SER A 71 3.00 7.22 9.46
C SER A 71 4.44 7.06 9.93
N PRO A 72 5.43 6.74 9.09
CA PRO A 72 6.82 6.72 9.53
C PRO A 72 7.26 8.16 9.77
N THR A 73 7.12 8.61 11.01
CA THR A 73 7.82 9.79 11.51
C THR A 73 9.13 9.29 12.09
N THR A 74 10.20 9.34 11.30
CA THR A 74 11.58 9.79 11.64
C THR A 74 12.46 9.55 10.43
#